data_AF-A0A2U9PID4-F1
#
_entry.id   AF-A0A2U9PID4-F1
#
_cell.length_a   1.000
_cell.length_b   1.000
_cell.length_c   1.000
_cell.angle_alpha   90.00
_cell.angle_beta   90.00
_cell.angle_gamma   90.00
#
_symmetry.space_group_name_H-M   'P 1'
#
loop_
_entity.id
_entity.type
_entity.pdbx_description
1 polymer ?
#
loop_
_entity_poly.entity_id
_entity_poly.type
_entity_poly.pdbx_seq_one_letter_code
_entity_poly.pdbx_strand_id
1 'polypeptide(L)'
;MDLTTVYAALLLTVLADAGKTVRYLAGRAVWQASATYRGGEAKTDAKDARVIADQSRMRGQDLPVLHPNDDLISELRMLTGHRADLVADRTRTINRLRQQLVAVCPALERAAQLSQDRG
;
A
#
# COMPACT_ATOMS: atom_id res chain seq x y z
N MET A 1 7.23 2.16 -3.90
CA MET A 1 7.44 2.30 -2.45
C MET A 1 6.11 2.60 -1.82
N ASP A 2 5.68 1.78 -0.88
CA ASP A 2 4.45 2.01 -0.15
C ASP A 2 4.69 3.11 0.89
N LEU A 3 4.12 4.29 0.67
CA LEU A 3 4.26 5.48 1.54
C LEU A 3 3.52 5.31 2.87
N THR A 4 2.97 4.13 3.16
CA THR A 4 2.23 3.80 4.38
C THR A 4 3.09 3.16 5.47
N THR A 5 4.35 2.80 5.16
CA THR A 5 5.27 2.23 6.17
C THR A 5 5.81 3.30 7.12
N VAL A 6 6.02 2.94 8.38
CA VAL A 6 6.52 3.84 9.45
C VAL A 6 7.81 4.55 9.06
N TYR A 7 8.72 3.86 8.37
CA TYR A 7 9.97 4.44 7.88
C TYR A 7 9.77 5.51 6.80
N ALA A 8 8.79 5.31 5.91
CA ALA A 8 8.45 6.30 4.88
C ALA A 8 7.84 7.54 5.51
N ALA A 9 6.95 7.37 6.50
CA ALA A 9 6.38 8.48 7.26
C ALA A 9 7.48 9.29 7.99
N LEU A 10 8.38 8.61 8.71
CA LEU A 10 9.50 9.26 9.40
C LEU A 10 10.38 10.06 8.44
N LEU A 11 10.77 9.47 7.31
CA LEU A 11 11.59 10.15 6.30
C LEU A 11 10.89 11.40 5.76
N LEU A 12 9.60 11.32 5.44
CA LEU A 12 8.82 12.46 4.96
C LEU A 12 8.74 13.57 6.02
N THR A 13 8.54 13.22 7.29
CA THR A 13 8.51 14.19 8.40
C THR A 13 9.86 14.89 8.57
N VAL A 14 10.98 14.15 8.54
CA VAL A 14 12.32 14.75 8.66
C VAL A 14 12.62 15.68 7.48
N LEU A 15 12.26 15.28 6.26
CA LEU A 15 12.44 16.13 5.09
C LEU A 15 11.56 17.39 5.14
N ALA A 16 10.34 17.27 5.65
CA ALA A 16 9.45 18.41 5.87
C ALA A 16 10.02 19.39 6.90
N ASP A 17 10.51 18.89 8.04
CA ASP A 17 11.15 19.69 9.09
C ASP A 17 12.42 20.40 8.56
N ALA A 18 13.19 19.74 7.70
CA ALA A 18 14.34 20.32 7.02
C ALA A 18 13.98 21.27 5.85
N GLY A 19 12.69 21.58 5.64
CA GLY A 19 12.20 22.46 4.58
C GLY A 19 12.44 21.93 3.17
N LYS A 20 12.57 20.61 3.00
CA LYS A 20 12.80 19.97 1.69
C LYS A 20 11.49 19.60 1.02
N THR A 21 11.30 20.05 -0.21
CA THR A 21 10.17 19.64 -1.04
C THR A 21 10.34 18.20 -1.49
N VAL A 22 9.37 17.34 -1.18
CA VAL A 22 9.31 15.97 -1.67
C VAL A 22 8.32 15.88 -2.82
N ARG A 23 8.68 15.17 -3.89
CA ARG A 23 7.84 14.97 -5.07
C ARG A 23 7.55 13.49 -5.30
N TYR A 24 6.35 13.19 -5.77
CA TYR A 24 5.89 11.82 -5.98
C TYR A 24 6.04 11.37 -7.43
N LEU A 25 6.87 10.35 -7.64
CA LEU A 25 6.94 9.64 -8.91
C LEU A 25 6.10 8.35 -8.82
N ALA A 26 4.98 8.32 -9.53
CA ALA A 26 4.08 7.18 -9.51
C ALA A 26 4.75 5.90 -10.06
N GLY A 27 4.60 4.78 -9.35
CA GLY A 27 5.16 3.50 -9.79
C GLY A 27 4.68 3.04 -11.17
N ARG A 28 3.45 3.40 -11.56
CA ARG A 28 2.92 3.13 -12.91
C ARG A 28 3.68 3.89 -14.00
N ALA A 29 4.08 5.14 -13.73
CA ALA A 29 4.87 5.93 -14.67
C ALA A 29 6.27 5.33 -14.86
N VAL A 30 6.89 4.86 -13.77
CA VAL A 30 8.16 4.12 -13.81
C VAL A 30 8.01 2.82 -14.59
N TRP A 31 6.97 2.04 -14.32
CA TRP A 31 6.71 0.78 -15.02
C TRP A 31 6.50 0.99 -16.53
N GLN A 32 5.71 1.99 -16.91
CA GLN A 32 5.50 2.34 -18.32
C GLN A 32 6.81 2.79 -18.99
N ALA A 33 7.63 3.60 -18.30
CA ALA A 33 8.95 4.01 -18.81
C ALA A 33 9.95 2.85 -18.89
N SER A 34 9.86 1.86 -17.99
CA SER A 34 10.75 0.70 -18.00
C SER A 34 10.59 -0.17 -19.25
N ALA A 35 9.41 -0.17 -19.86
CA ALA A 35 9.12 -0.90 -21.10
C ALA A 35 9.75 -0.25 -22.35
N THR A 36 10.00 1.07 -22.33
CA THR A 36 10.62 1.78 -23.46
C THR A 36 12.15 1.82 -23.38
N TYR A 37 12.72 1.51 -22.21
CA TYR A 37 14.15 1.48 -21.99
C TYR A 37 14.80 0.24 -22.63
N ARG A 38 15.62 0.47 -23.66
CA ARG A 38 16.28 -0.55 -24.50
C ARG A 38 17.27 -1.40 -23.66
N GLY A 39 17.01 -2.71 -23.53
CA GLY A 39 17.94 -3.68 -22.95
C GLY A 39 17.25 -4.83 -22.23
N GLY A 40 16.94 -5.91 -22.96
CA GLY A 40 16.73 -7.30 -22.48
C GLY A 40 15.68 -7.59 -21.39
N GLU A 41 15.23 -8.85 -21.34
CA GLU A 41 14.20 -9.38 -20.42
C GLU A 41 14.61 -9.43 -18.94
N ALA A 42 15.86 -9.14 -18.58
CA ALA A 42 16.30 -9.22 -17.20
C ALA A 42 15.97 -7.93 -16.41
N LYS A 43 14.97 -8.02 -15.53
CA LYS A 43 14.72 -7.02 -14.48
C LYS A 43 15.91 -6.99 -13.52
N THR A 44 16.52 -5.82 -13.33
CA THR A 44 17.63 -5.63 -12.37
C THR A 44 17.42 -4.34 -11.59
N ASP A 45 17.80 -4.32 -10.32
CA ASP A 45 17.65 -3.15 -9.45
C ASP A 45 18.42 -1.93 -10.00
N ALA A 46 19.58 -2.16 -10.64
CA ALA A 46 20.36 -1.10 -11.29
C ALA A 46 19.61 -0.46 -12.47
N LYS A 47 18.87 -1.25 -13.26
CA LYS A 47 18.03 -0.75 -14.36
C LYS A 47 16.85 0.04 -13.81
N ASP A 48 16.18 -0.48 -12.78
CA ASP A 48 15.06 0.20 -12.13
C ASP A 48 15.50 1.55 -11.52
N ALA A 49 16.66 1.58 -10.85
CA ALA A 49 17.24 2.82 -10.31
C ALA A 49 17.54 3.86 -11.40
N ARG A 50 18.09 3.42 -12.55
CA ARG A 50 18.35 4.30 -13.69
C ARG A 50 17.05 4.88 -14.26
N VAL A 51 16.02 4.06 -14.45
CA VAL A 51 14.72 4.53 -14.95
C VAL A 51 14.08 5.52 -13.97
N ILE A 52 14.12 5.24 -12.67
CA ILE A 52 13.60 6.16 -11.63
C ILE A 52 14.35 7.48 -11.65
N ALA A 53 15.69 7.46 -11.68
CA ALA A 53 16.50 8.68 -11.69
C ALA A 53 16.24 9.53 -12.94
N ASP A 54 16.14 8.89 -14.10
CA ASP A 54 15.91 9.58 -15.36
C ASP A 54 14.49 10.17 -15.44
N GLN A 55 13.47 9.40 -15.06
CA GLN A 55 12.10 9.92 -14.98
C GLN A 55 11.97 11.06 -13.96
N SER A 56 12.65 10.96 -12.82
CA SER A 56 12.69 12.03 -11.83
C SER A 56 13.33 13.30 -12.37
N ARG A 57 14.42 13.17 -13.13
CA ARG A 57 15.12 14.30 -13.75
C ARG A 57 14.30 14.95 -14.87
N MET A 58 13.73 14.15 -15.77
CA MET A 58 12.99 14.63 -16.93
C MET A 58 11.70 15.34 -16.52
N ARG A 59 10.97 14.78 -15.55
CA ARG A 59 9.68 15.34 -15.10
C ARG A 59 9.86 16.40 -14.02
N GLY A 60 10.93 16.36 -13.23
CA GLY A 60 11.35 17.42 -12.30
C GLY A 60 10.20 18.15 -11.60
N GLN A 61 9.91 19.37 -12.06
CA GLN A 61 8.91 20.28 -11.49
C GLN A 61 7.45 19.90 -11.79
N ASP A 62 7.21 19.08 -12.81
CA ASP A 62 5.89 18.60 -13.21
C ASP A 62 5.39 17.46 -12.31
N LEU A 63 6.28 16.87 -11.48
CA LEU A 63 5.88 15.85 -10.54
C LEU A 63 5.06 16.45 -9.38
N PRO A 64 3.96 15.81 -8.95
CA PRO A 64 3.17 16.25 -7.82
C PRO A 64 4.02 16.44 -6.56
N VAL A 65 3.83 17.56 -5.86
CA VAL A 65 4.46 17.82 -4.56
C VAL A 65 3.68 17.09 -3.48
N LEU A 66 4.38 16.39 -2.60
CA LEU A 66 3.78 15.81 -1.41
C LEU A 66 3.71 16.87 -0.31
N HIS A 67 2.50 17.12 0.18
CA HIS A 67 2.26 18.00 1.30
C HIS A 67 2.18 17.15 2.59
N PRO A 68 3.06 17.38 3.58
CA PRO A 68 3.08 16.61 4.82
C PRO A 68 1.77 16.70 5.62
N ASN A 69 1.06 17.82 5.49
CA ASN A 69 -0.18 18.13 6.22
C ASN A 69 -1.40 18.10 5.29
N ASP A 70 -1.41 17.21 4.30
CA ASP A 70 -2.63 17.00 3.54
C ASP A 70 -3.61 16.21 4.41
N ASP A 71 -4.50 16.93 5.09
CA ASP A 71 -5.51 16.37 6.00
C ASP A 71 -6.31 15.25 5.33
N LEU A 72 -6.53 15.35 4.02
CA LEU A 72 -7.19 14.31 3.21
C LEU A 72 -6.37 13.01 3.18
N ILE A 73 -5.04 13.08 3.07
CA ILE A 73 -4.18 11.88 3.09
C ILE A 73 -4.19 11.25 4.48
N SER A 74 -4.17 12.05 5.53
CA SER A 74 -4.28 11.60 6.91
C SER A 74 -5.62 10.91 7.18
N GLU A 75 -6.72 11.51 6.75
CA GLU A 75 -8.07 10.94 6.88
C GLU A 75 -8.21 9.65 6.08
N LEU A 76 -7.73 9.61 4.83
CA LEU A 76 -7.71 8.40 4.01
C LEU A 76 -6.90 7.28 4.66
N ARG A 77 -5.75 7.59 5.28
CA ARG A 77 -4.95 6.61 6.05
C ARG A 77 -5.72 6.08 7.26
N MET A 78 -6.41 6.94 8.01
CA MET A 78 -7.24 6.51 9.14
C MET A 78 -8.38 5.59 8.68
N LEU A 79 -9.10 5.95 7.61
CA LEU A 79 -10.19 5.14 7.07
C LEU A 79 -9.71 3.79 6.52
N THR A 80 -8.59 3.78 5.79
CA THR A 80 -8.02 2.54 5.25
C THR A 80 -7.46 1.64 6.35
N GLY A 81 -6.83 2.22 7.39
CA GLY A 81 -6.41 1.50 8.59
C GLY A 81 -7.60 0.88 9.32
N HIS A 82 -8.64 1.68 9.57
CA HIS A 82 -9.86 1.20 10.22
C HIS A 82 -10.54 0.07 9.43
N ARG A 83 -10.60 0.18 8.10
CA ARG A 83 -11.11 -0.92 7.24
C ARG A 83 -10.26 -2.18 7.38
N ALA A 84 -8.92 -2.06 7.44
CA ALA A 84 -8.05 -3.21 7.61
C ALA A 84 -8.28 -3.89 8.97
N ASP A 85 -8.43 -3.11 10.03
CA ASP A 85 -8.75 -3.62 11.37
C ASP A 85 -10.10 -4.35 11.38
N LEU A 86 -11.14 -3.77 10.79
CA LEU A 86 -12.45 -4.42 10.67
C LEU A 86 -12.38 -5.74 9.90
N VAL A 87 -11.60 -5.81 8.83
CA VAL A 87 -11.40 -7.06 8.08
C VAL A 87 -10.69 -8.09 8.95
N ALA A 88 -9.64 -7.70 9.68
CA ALA A 88 -8.90 -8.59 10.57
C ALA A 88 -9.79 -9.12 11.71
N ASP A 89 -10.57 -8.25 12.34
CA ASP A 89 -11.50 -8.61 13.41
C ASP A 89 -12.63 -9.52 12.92
N ARG A 90 -13.15 -9.27 11.71
CA ARG A 90 -14.11 -10.16 11.06
C ARG A 90 -13.52 -11.55 10.84
N THR A 91 -12.31 -11.64 10.28
CA THR A 91 -11.62 -12.93 10.09
C THR A 91 -11.40 -13.64 11.41
N ARG A 92 -10.97 -12.92 12.45
CA ARG A 92 -10.77 -13.47 13.80
C ARG A 92 -12.07 -14.02 14.39
N THR A 93 -13.16 -13.28 14.22
CA THR A 93 -14.49 -13.66 14.72
C THR A 93 -15.01 -14.91 14.00
N ILE A 94 -14.92 -14.96 12.67
CA ILE A 94 -15.28 -16.15 11.87
C ILE A 94 -14.49 -17.37 12.34
N ASN A 95 -13.17 -17.24 12.49
CA ASN A 95 -12.32 -18.36 12.89
C ASN A 95 -12.68 -18.86 14.30
N ARG A 96 -12.96 -17.94 15.23
CA ARG A 96 -13.40 -18.31 16.59
C ARG A 96 -14.75 -19.04 16.57
N LEU A 97 -15.72 -18.56 15.79
CA LEU A 97 -17.02 -19.23 15.63
C LEU A 97 -16.87 -20.62 15.02
N ARG A 98 -16.04 -20.77 13.99
CA ARG A 98 -15.75 -22.09 13.39
C ARG A 98 -15.15 -23.04 14.42
N GLN A 99 -14.19 -22.60 15.22
CA GLN A 99 -13.60 -23.42 16.28
C GLN A 99 -14.64 -23.88 17.31
N GLN A 100 -15.54 -22.98 17.73
CA GLN A 100 -16.62 -23.33 18.67
C GLN A 100 -17.63 -24.31 18.05
N LEU A 101 -18.06 -24.08 16.81
CA LEU A 101 -19.00 -24.96 16.14
C LEU A 101 -18.41 -26.34 15.85
N VAL A 102 -17.13 -26.43 15.45
CA VAL A 102 -16.45 -27.73 15.27
C VAL A 102 -16.39 -28.49 16.59
N ALA A 103 -16.11 -27.81 17.71
CA ALA A 103 -16.05 -28.44 19.02
C ALA A 103 -17.40 -29.02 19.47
N VAL A 104 -18.53 -28.43 19.06
CA VAL A 104 -19.88 -28.86 19.46
C VAL A 104 -20.51 -29.81 18.43
N CYS A 105 -20.49 -29.44 17.15
CA CYS A 105 -21.11 -30.20 16.06
C CYS A 105 -20.48 -29.84 14.69
N PRO A 106 -19.58 -30.69 14.17
CA PRO A 106 -18.95 -30.45 12.86
C PRO A 106 -19.93 -30.35 11.68
N ALA A 107 -21.11 -30.98 11.76
CA ALA A 107 -22.13 -30.88 10.73
C ALA A 107 -22.77 -29.48 10.66
N LEU A 108 -22.91 -28.82 11.80
CA LEU A 108 -23.47 -27.47 11.89
C LEU A 108 -22.51 -26.42 11.32
N GLU A 109 -21.20 -26.57 11.56
CA GLU A 109 -20.20 -25.68 10.95
C GLU A 109 -20.26 -25.71 9.42
N ARG A 110 -20.39 -26.91 8.83
CA ARG A 110 -20.49 -27.09 7.38
C ARG A 110 -21.74 -26.43 6.79
N ALA A 111 -22.87 -26.52 7.49
CA ALA A 111 -24.13 -25.91 7.06
C ALA A 111 -24.11 -24.37 7.19
N ALA A 112 -23.37 -23.82 8.15
CA ALA A 112 -23.37 -22.39 8.46
C ALA A 112 -22.61 -21.50 7.46
N GLN A 113 -21.73 -22.06 6.62
CA GLN A 113 -21.02 -21.33 5.53
C GLN A 113 -20.47 -19.95 5.91
N LEU A 114 -19.91 -19.81 7.13
CA LEU A 114 -19.54 -18.53 7.76
C LEU A 114 -18.57 -17.63 6.97
N SER A 115 -17.89 -18.17 5.96
CA SER A 115 -16.98 -17.43 5.08
C SER A 115 -17.63 -16.93 3.79
N GLN A 116 -18.82 -17.42 3.44
CA GLN A 116 -19.56 -17.02 2.23
C GLN A 116 -20.53 -15.88 2.47
N ASP A 117 -20.93 -15.63 3.72
CA ASP A 117 -21.78 -14.52 4.08
C ASP A 117 -21.05 -13.20 3.85
N ARG A 118 -21.41 -12.49 2.78
CA ARG A 118 -20.98 -11.12 2.48
C ARG A 118 -22.18 -10.25 2.86
N GLY A 119 -22.19 -9.75 4.10
CA GLY A 119 -23.12 -8.69 4.50
C GLY A 119 -23.15 -7.55 3.47
#